data_AF-A0A165ICD5-F1
#
_entry.id   AF-A0A165ICD5-F1
#
_cell.length_a   1.000
_cell.length_b   1.000
_cell.length_c   1.000
_cell.angle_alpha   90.00
_cell.angle_beta   90.00
_cell.angle_gamma   90.00
#
_symmetry.space_group_name_H-M   'P 1'
#
loop_
_entity.id
_entity.type
_entity.pdbx_description
1 polymer ?
#
loop_
_entity_poly.entity_id
_entity_poly.type
_entity_poly.pdbx_seq_one_letter_code
_entity_poly.pdbx_strand_id
1 'polypeptide(L)'
;MRDITRHYITQPLRNYSHLNIKTKGYYDTKPQSLKAPLYPADPNVREVILAHLKEYADTVRSGFRKLAPNVTRQIWTFTLNRMTLDQCAAYLIKHYVFKSQSEQFTTQSKARIALMRRVAKPLVRKKFAKGQDTGFWPNLAAELEKLYGLHGEDTNSPGWEQWAAKIIEEDESEYTDGSTSMPPPPEDLPA
;
A
#
# COMPACT_ATOMS: atom_id res chain seq x y z
N MET A 1 -1.84 -6.39 14.79
CA MET A 1 -0.69 -5.57 14.31
C MET A 1 -0.53 -5.64 12.79
N ARG A 2 -0.16 -6.80 12.23
CA ARG A 2 0.18 -6.93 10.80
C ARG A 2 -0.96 -6.50 9.86
N ASP A 3 -2.19 -6.94 10.12
CA ASP A 3 -3.33 -6.61 9.26
C ASP A 3 -3.64 -5.11 9.18
N ILE A 4 -3.37 -4.36 10.26
CA ILE A 4 -3.60 -2.91 10.30
C ILE A 4 -2.53 -2.18 9.51
N THR A 5 -1.27 -2.61 9.64
CA THR A 5 -0.17 -2.07 8.84
C THR A 5 -0.37 -2.36 7.35
N ARG A 6 -0.86 -3.56 7.00
CA ARG A 6 -1.25 -3.91 5.62
C ARG A 6 -2.41 -3.03 5.13
N HIS A 7 -3.40 -2.80 5.97
CA HIS A 7 -4.50 -1.92 5.62
C HIS A 7 -4.01 -0.52 5.24
N TYR A 8 -3.10 0.08 6.02
CA TYR A 8 -2.60 1.41 5.71
C TYR A 8 -1.75 1.50 4.43
N ILE A 9 -1.13 0.40 3.97
CA ILE A 9 -0.37 0.43 2.70
C ILE A 9 -1.29 0.56 1.48
N THR A 10 -2.56 0.20 1.59
CA THR A 10 -3.56 0.33 0.52
C THR A 10 -4.37 1.62 0.61
N GLN A 11 -4.21 2.40 1.69
CA GLN A 11 -4.87 3.69 1.85
C GLN A 11 -4.13 4.80 1.08
N PRO A 12 -4.83 5.86 0.64
CA PRO A 12 -4.21 7.03 0.04
C PRO A 12 -3.45 7.82 1.12
N LEU A 13 -2.14 7.58 1.23
CA LEU A 13 -1.26 8.28 2.17
C LEU A 13 -0.37 9.27 1.44
N ARG A 14 -0.12 10.44 2.04
CA ARG A 14 0.90 11.39 1.54
C ARG A 14 2.30 10.78 1.52
N ASN A 15 2.64 10.01 2.56
CA ASN A 15 3.95 9.40 2.68
C ASN A 15 3.85 7.99 3.27
N TYR A 16 4.30 7.00 2.49
CA TYR A 16 4.36 5.59 2.91
C TYR A 16 5.60 5.26 3.75
N SER A 17 6.51 6.21 3.96
CA SER A 17 7.69 6.01 4.80
C SER A 17 7.37 5.89 6.28
N HIS A 18 6.20 6.40 6.69
CA HIS A 18 5.78 6.50 8.08
C HIS A 18 4.53 5.66 8.38
N LEU A 19 4.40 4.48 7.75
CA LEU A 19 3.27 3.57 8.02
C LEU A 19 3.15 3.20 9.51
N ASN A 20 4.29 3.03 10.19
CA ASN A 20 4.34 2.79 11.63
C ASN A 20 3.64 3.88 12.44
N ILE A 21 3.71 5.16 12.03
CA ILE A 21 3.04 6.28 12.71
C ILE A 21 1.52 6.17 12.56
N LYS A 22 1.02 5.80 11.37
CA LYS A 22 -0.41 5.59 11.14
C LYS A 22 -0.93 4.37 11.91
N THR A 23 -0.18 3.27 11.92
CA THR A 23 -0.53 2.10 12.73
C THR A 23 -0.50 2.43 14.23
N LYS A 24 0.48 3.22 14.70
CA LYS A 24 0.56 3.71 16.09
C LYS A 24 -0.71 4.46 16.49
N GLY A 25 -1.20 5.40 15.68
CA GLY A 25 -2.43 6.13 15.98
C GLY A 25 -3.66 5.23 16.17
N TYR A 26 -3.68 4.07 15.52
CA TYR A 26 -4.73 3.06 15.73
C TYR A 26 -4.60 2.35 17.08
N TYR A 27 -3.37 2.10 17.55
CA TYR A 27 -3.09 1.57 18.89
C TYR A 27 -3.39 2.59 19.99
N ASP A 28 -3.15 3.88 19.74
CA ASP A 28 -3.50 4.96 20.67
C ASP A 28 -5.03 5.07 20.85
N THR A 29 -5.79 4.90 19.77
CA THR A 29 -7.26 5.10 19.77
C THR A 29 -8.07 3.87 20.13
N LYS A 30 -7.59 2.66 19.81
CA LYS A 30 -8.34 1.40 20.03
C LYS A 30 -7.49 0.30 20.70
N PRO A 31 -6.83 0.57 21.85
CA PRO A 31 -5.95 -0.41 22.49
C PRO A 31 -6.69 -1.70 22.92
N GLN A 32 -7.95 -1.59 23.36
CA GLN A 32 -8.76 -2.73 23.78
C GLN A 32 -9.11 -3.67 22.61
N SER A 33 -9.53 -3.11 21.47
CA SER A 33 -9.84 -3.91 20.26
C SER A 33 -8.62 -4.67 19.73
N LEU A 34 -7.42 -4.23 20.11
CA LEU A 34 -6.14 -4.80 19.69
C LEU A 34 -5.55 -5.76 20.72
N LYS A 35 -6.29 -6.07 21.79
CA LYS A 35 -5.83 -6.90 22.91
C LYS A 35 -4.54 -6.34 23.54
N ALA A 36 -4.36 -5.02 23.52
CA ALA A 36 -3.21 -4.32 24.07
C ALA A 36 -3.65 -3.21 25.06
N PRO A 37 -4.43 -3.52 26.11
CA PRO A 37 -4.98 -2.51 27.01
C PRO A 37 -3.92 -1.76 27.82
N LEU A 38 -2.75 -2.37 28.04
CA LEU A 38 -1.62 -1.76 28.75
C LEU A 38 -0.79 -0.81 27.89
N TYR A 39 -0.98 -0.80 26.57
CA TYR A 39 -0.23 0.07 25.66
C TYR A 39 -0.24 1.57 26.02
N PRO A 40 -1.40 2.18 26.35
CA PRO A 40 -1.41 3.58 26.80
C PRO A 40 -0.84 3.76 28.21
N ALA A 41 -0.88 2.74 29.07
CA ALA A 41 -0.58 2.86 30.49
C ALA A 41 0.90 2.55 30.85
N ASP A 42 1.53 1.60 30.17
CA ASP A 42 2.87 1.10 30.49
C ASP A 42 3.90 1.54 29.43
N PRO A 43 4.92 2.35 29.82
CA PRO A 43 5.97 2.82 28.91
C PRO A 43 6.79 1.69 28.27
N ASN A 44 7.08 0.61 29.00
CA ASN A 44 7.87 -0.51 28.50
C ASN A 44 7.07 -1.30 27.46
N VAL A 45 5.80 -1.58 27.75
CA VAL A 45 4.89 -2.24 26.79
C VAL A 45 4.74 -1.38 25.53
N ARG A 46 4.66 -0.06 25.69
CA ARG A 46 4.60 0.88 24.57
C ARG A 46 5.86 0.80 23.71
N GLU A 47 7.04 0.83 24.31
CA GLU A 47 8.32 0.76 23.59
C GLU A 47 8.44 -0.54 22.79
N VAL A 48 8.12 -1.68 23.41
CA VAL A 48 8.14 -3.00 22.76
C VAL A 48 7.17 -3.04 21.57
N ILE A 49 5.94 -2.55 21.73
CA ILE A 49 4.96 -2.51 20.64
C ILE A 49 5.44 -1.58 19.53
N LEU A 50 6.01 -0.41 19.84
CA LEU A 50 6.52 0.52 18.83
C LEU A 50 7.69 -0.07 18.03
N ALA A 51 8.60 -0.79 18.68
CA ALA A 51 9.70 -1.50 18.01
C ALA A 51 9.15 -2.53 17.01
N HIS A 52 8.19 -3.36 17.44
CA HIS A 52 7.54 -4.32 16.55
C HIS A 52 6.75 -3.67 15.42
N LEU A 53 6.05 -2.55 15.68
CA LEU A 53 5.33 -1.82 14.64
C LEU A 53 6.26 -1.28 13.56
N LYS A 54 7.45 -0.79 13.94
CA LYS A 54 8.47 -0.33 12.99
C LYS A 54 8.96 -1.49 12.12
N GLU A 55 9.37 -2.60 12.74
CA GLU A 55 9.82 -3.80 12.04
C GLU A 55 8.76 -4.34 11.07
N TYR A 56 7.50 -4.37 11.50
CA TYR A 56 6.39 -4.79 10.64
C TYR A 56 6.09 -3.81 9.52
N ALA A 57 6.19 -2.50 9.74
CA ALA A 57 6.01 -1.51 8.68
C ALA A 57 7.06 -1.69 7.57
N ASP A 58 8.32 -1.90 7.95
CA ASP A 58 9.39 -2.16 6.99
C ASP A 58 9.20 -3.50 6.26
N THR A 59 8.75 -4.53 6.98
CA THR A 59 8.43 -5.85 6.40
C THR A 59 7.29 -5.74 5.39
N VAL A 60 6.19 -5.07 5.73
CA VAL A 60 5.02 -4.90 4.84
C VAL A 60 5.38 -4.05 3.62
N ARG A 61 6.12 -2.95 3.78
CA ARG A 61 6.60 -2.15 2.64
C ARG A 61 7.54 -2.92 1.74
N SER A 62 8.43 -3.69 2.35
CA SER A 62 9.34 -4.57 1.63
C SER A 62 8.53 -5.61 0.87
N GLY A 63 7.65 -6.38 1.52
CA GLY A 63 6.82 -7.40 0.89
C GLY A 63 5.93 -6.87 -0.24
N PHE A 64 5.35 -5.68 -0.10
CA PHE A 64 4.55 -5.06 -1.15
C PHE A 64 5.34 -4.75 -2.44
N ARG A 65 6.67 -4.56 -2.31
CA ARG A 65 7.58 -4.14 -3.38
C ARG A 65 8.55 -5.24 -3.87
N LYS A 66 9.10 -6.08 -2.98
CA LYS A 66 10.45 -6.67 -3.13
C LYS A 66 10.59 -7.59 -4.33
N LEU A 67 11.78 -7.51 -4.92
CA LEU A 67 12.21 -8.14 -6.17
C LEU A 67 13.08 -9.38 -5.84
N ALA A 68 12.46 -10.43 -5.29
CA ALA A 68 13.11 -11.73 -5.07
C ALA A 68 12.47 -12.80 -5.98
N PRO A 69 13.19 -13.89 -6.32
CA PRO A 69 12.68 -14.92 -7.23
C PRO A 69 11.45 -15.66 -6.70
N ASN A 70 11.22 -15.69 -5.38
CA ASN A 70 10.19 -16.53 -4.75
C ASN A 70 9.19 -15.77 -3.84
N VAL A 71 9.19 -14.44 -3.82
CA VAL A 71 8.39 -13.65 -2.84
C VAL A 71 7.36 -12.80 -3.56
N THR A 72 6.12 -12.79 -3.04
CA THR A 72 4.92 -12.15 -3.62
C THR A 72 5.15 -10.68 -3.97
N ARG A 73 5.22 -10.40 -5.28
CA ARG A 73 5.52 -9.08 -5.86
C ARG A 73 4.23 -8.29 -6.08
N GLN A 74 3.59 -7.70 -5.08
CA GLN A 74 2.18 -7.33 -5.31
C GLN A 74 1.97 -6.32 -6.44
N ILE A 75 2.58 -5.13 -6.34
CA ILE A 75 2.42 -4.11 -7.38
C ILE A 75 3.20 -4.45 -8.66
N TRP A 76 4.31 -5.18 -8.54
CA TRP A 76 5.10 -5.65 -9.69
C TRP A 76 4.36 -6.70 -10.50
N THR A 77 3.73 -7.68 -9.85
CA THR A 77 2.91 -8.73 -10.47
C THR A 77 1.68 -8.11 -11.10
N PHE A 78 0.99 -7.19 -10.43
CA PHE A 78 -0.12 -6.45 -11.03
C PHE A 78 0.29 -5.78 -12.34
N THR A 79 1.48 -5.16 -12.36
CA THR A 79 2.03 -4.47 -13.52
C THR A 79 2.50 -5.44 -14.62
N LEU A 80 3.22 -6.51 -14.27
CA LEU A 80 3.81 -7.48 -15.21
C LEU A 80 2.75 -8.39 -15.83
N ASN A 81 1.80 -8.87 -15.01
CA ASN A 81 0.69 -9.70 -15.45
C ASN A 81 -0.42 -8.87 -16.11
N ARG A 82 -0.28 -7.54 -16.19
CA ARG A 82 -1.26 -6.66 -16.81
C ARG A 82 -2.67 -6.86 -16.23
N MET A 83 -2.76 -6.99 -14.91
CA MET A 83 -4.05 -7.14 -14.22
C MET A 83 -4.85 -5.85 -14.32
N THR A 84 -6.18 -5.96 -14.45
CA THR A 84 -7.06 -4.78 -14.43
C THR A 84 -7.02 -4.13 -13.05
N LEU A 85 -7.36 -2.84 -12.99
CA LEU A 85 -7.43 -2.12 -11.72
C LEU A 85 -8.44 -2.77 -10.75
N ASP A 86 -9.55 -3.31 -11.26
CA ASP A 86 -10.54 -4.05 -10.47
C ASP A 86 -10.01 -5.37 -9.91
N GLN A 87 -9.25 -6.14 -10.68
CA GLN A 87 -8.61 -7.35 -10.17
C GLN A 87 -7.60 -7.02 -9.06
N CYS A 88 -6.83 -5.96 -9.24
CA CYS A 88 -5.89 -5.47 -8.23
C CYS A 88 -6.63 -5.04 -6.96
N ALA A 89 -7.72 -4.29 -7.11
CA ALA A 89 -8.58 -3.83 -6.04
C ALA A 89 -9.19 -5.02 -5.26
N ALA A 90 -9.79 -5.99 -5.95
CA ALA A 90 -10.37 -7.18 -5.33
C ALA A 90 -9.33 -7.98 -4.53
N TYR A 91 -8.13 -8.14 -5.09
CA TYR A 91 -7.03 -8.82 -4.39
C TYR A 91 -6.62 -8.06 -3.12
N LEU A 92 -6.42 -6.75 -3.21
CA LEU A 92 -6.01 -5.93 -2.08
C LEU A 92 -7.10 -5.86 -0.99
N ILE A 93 -8.39 -5.85 -1.34
CA ILE A 93 -9.48 -5.99 -0.37
C ILE A 93 -9.36 -7.31 0.39
N LYS A 94 -9.20 -8.41 -0.35
CA LYS A 94 -9.16 -9.76 0.24
C LYS A 94 -7.97 -9.98 1.17
N HIS A 95 -6.81 -9.43 0.84
CA HIS A 95 -5.54 -9.78 1.51
C HIS A 95 -4.91 -8.65 2.34
N TYR A 96 -5.31 -7.39 2.14
CA TYR A 96 -4.70 -6.23 2.79
C TYR A 96 -5.69 -5.37 3.56
N VAL A 97 -6.97 -5.33 3.18
CA VAL A 97 -7.97 -4.54 3.90
C VAL A 97 -8.42 -5.28 5.16
N PHE A 98 -8.42 -4.57 6.28
CA PHE A 98 -8.91 -5.10 7.55
C PHE A 98 -10.44 -5.28 7.46
N LYS A 99 -10.93 -6.51 7.72
CA LYS A 99 -12.33 -6.96 7.48
C LYS A 99 -13.44 -6.09 8.05
N SER A 100 -13.15 -5.21 9.00
CA SER A 100 -14.15 -4.28 9.56
C SER A 100 -14.36 -3.02 8.72
N GLN A 101 -13.69 -2.88 7.57
CA GLN A 101 -13.80 -1.73 6.67
C GLN A 101 -14.36 -2.14 5.32
N SER A 102 -15.04 -1.19 4.67
CA SER A 102 -15.65 -1.23 3.32
C SER A 102 -15.16 -2.37 2.42
N GLU A 103 -16.11 -3.16 1.91
CA GLU A 103 -15.86 -4.22 0.92
C GLU A 103 -15.48 -3.68 -0.46
N GLN A 104 -15.48 -2.35 -0.64
CA GLN A 104 -15.18 -1.70 -1.90
C GLN A 104 -14.07 -0.66 -1.76
N PHE A 105 -13.20 -0.58 -2.76
CA PHE A 105 -12.21 0.47 -2.88
C PHE A 105 -12.84 1.76 -3.37
N THR A 106 -12.53 2.87 -2.70
CA THR A 106 -12.89 4.21 -3.17
C THR A 106 -12.14 4.57 -4.44
N THR A 107 -12.65 5.53 -5.20
CA THR A 107 -11.98 6.09 -6.39
C THR A 107 -10.56 6.55 -6.08
N GLN A 108 -10.34 7.20 -4.93
CA GLN A 108 -9.01 7.66 -4.52
C GLN A 108 -8.03 6.51 -4.29
N SER A 109 -8.49 5.40 -3.70
CA SER A 109 -7.65 4.22 -3.51
C SER A 109 -7.32 3.52 -4.83
N LYS A 110 -8.29 3.44 -5.76
CA LYS A 110 -8.05 2.95 -7.13
C LYS A 110 -7.01 3.81 -7.86
N ALA A 111 -7.17 5.14 -7.82
CA ALA A 111 -6.20 6.08 -8.38
C ALA A 111 -4.80 5.93 -7.74
N ARG A 112 -4.73 5.58 -6.46
CA ARG A 112 -3.46 5.31 -5.78
C ARG A 112 -2.77 4.06 -6.30
N ILE A 113 -3.52 2.99 -6.53
CA ILE A 113 -2.99 1.76 -7.13
C ILE A 113 -2.48 2.04 -8.55
N ALA A 114 -3.24 2.80 -9.34
CA ALA A 114 -2.82 3.24 -10.68
C ALA A 114 -1.51 4.04 -10.63
N LEU A 115 -1.39 5.00 -9.71
CA LEU A 115 -0.14 5.74 -9.51
C LEU A 115 1.03 4.82 -9.14
N MET A 116 0.82 3.88 -8.23
CA MET A 116 1.85 2.92 -7.83
C MET A 116 2.29 2.05 -9.03
N ARG A 117 1.36 1.59 -9.88
CA ARG A 117 1.71 0.87 -11.13
C ARG A 117 2.46 1.75 -12.11
N ARG A 118 2.08 3.02 -12.28
CA ARG A 118 2.80 3.99 -13.13
C ARG A 118 4.26 4.14 -12.70
N VAL A 119 4.51 4.26 -11.39
CA VAL A 119 5.87 4.33 -10.82
C VAL A 119 6.61 2.99 -10.94
N ALA A 120 5.89 1.87 -10.81
CA ALA A 120 6.46 0.52 -10.94
C ALA A 120 6.88 0.20 -12.38
N LYS A 121 6.10 0.61 -13.39
CA LYS A 121 6.28 0.27 -14.82
C LYS A 121 7.72 0.41 -15.34
N PRO A 122 8.42 1.55 -15.17
CA PRO A 122 9.80 1.68 -15.62
C PRO A 122 10.80 0.85 -14.80
N LEU A 123 10.41 0.38 -13.62
CA LEU A 123 11.25 -0.38 -12.71
C LEU A 123 11.05 -1.91 -12.89
N VAL A 124 9.86 -2.37 -13.31
CA VAL A 124 9.58 -3.82 -13.41
C VAL A 124 10.43 -4.55 -14.45
N ARG A 125 10.90 -3.83 -15.47
CA ARG A 125 11.73 -4.39 -16.55
C ARG A 125 13.24 -4.26 -16.28
N LYS A 126 13.64 -3.54 -15.23
CA LYS A 126 15.05 -3.33 -14.89
C LYS A 126 15.57 -4.50 -14.05
N LYS A 127 16.81 -4.92 -14.33
CA LYS A 127 17.53 -5.88 -13.50
C LYS A 127 18.14 -5.12 -12.31
N PHE A 128 17.90 -5.61 -11.11
CA PHE A 128 18.49 -5.10 -9.88
C PHE A 128 19.28 -6.22 -9.20
N ALA A 129 20.38 -5.86 -8.55
CA ALA A 129 21.08 -6.79 -7.68
C ALA A 129 20.20 -7.18 -6.48
N LYS A 130 20.43 -8.37 -5.92
CA LYS A 130 19.70 -8.82 -4.74
C LYS A 130 19.88 -7.82 -3.60
N GLY A 131 18.76 -7.32 -3.08
CA GLY A 131 18.75 -6.35 -1.97
C GLY A 131 19.01 -4.90 -2.37
N GLN A 132 19.25 -4.62 -3.65
CA GLN A 132 19.39 -3.25 -4.14
C GLN A 132 18.09 -2.46 -3.99
N ASP A 133 18.18 -1.19 -3.61
CA ASP A 133 17.04 -0.30 -3.63
C ASP A 133 16.63 -0.01 -5.08
N THR A 134 15.36 -0.30 -5.40
CA THR A 134 14.80 -0.07 -6.74
C THR A 134 14.46 1.39 -6.99
N GLY A 135 14.48 2.23 -5.95
CA GLY A 135 14.05 3.63 -6.02
C GLY A 135 12.53 3.82 -6.07
N PHE A 136 11.73 2.75 -5.98
CA PHE A 136 10.26 2.81 -6.03
C PHE A 136 9.66 3.77 -5.00
N TRP A 137 10.02 3.61 -3.71
CA TRP A 137 9.44 4.43 -2.64
C TRP A 137 9.84 5.91 -2.75
N PRO A 138 11.12 6.25 -2.99
CA PRO A 138 11.51 7.63 -3.29
C PRO A 138 10.76 8.23 -4.49
N ASN A 139 10.63 7.49 -5.60
CA ASN A 139 9.92 7.96 -6.79
C ASN A 139 8.43 8.17 -6.52
N LEU A 140 7.79 7.24 -5.80
CA LEU A 140 6.40 7.40 -5.39
C LEU A 140 6.23 8.62 -4.48
N ALA A 141 7.10 8.81 -3.49
CA ALA A 141 7.04 9.97 -2.60
C ALA A 141 7.20 11.29 -3.38
N ALA A 142 8.12 11.34 -4.35
CA ALA A 142 8.30 12.52 -5.20
C ALA A 142 7.06 12.83 -6.06
N GLU A 143 6.43 11.82 -6.64
CA GLU A 143 5.18 11.99 -7.40
C GLU A 143 4.03 12.47 -6.51
N LEU A 144 3.94 11.95 -5.28
CA LEU A 144 2.94 12.40 -4.32
C LEU A 144 3.16 13.85 -3.90
N GLU A 145 4.38 14.24 -3.59
CA GLU A 145 4.66 15.62 -3.17
C GLU A 145 4.30 16.62 -4.29
N LYS A 146 4.55 16.29 -5.56
CA LYS A 146 4.08 17.09 -6.69
C LYS A 146 2.55 17.23 -6.71
N LEU A 147 1.82 16.13 -6.53
CA LEU A 147 0.35 16.14 -6.54
C LEU A 147 -0.22 16.97 -5.38
N TYR A 148 0.34 16.85 -4.18
CA TYR A 148 -0.05 17.67 -3.04
C TYR A 148 0.31 19.15 -3.26
N GLY A 149 1.44 19.45 -3.89
CA GLY A 149 1.78 20.82 -4.28
C GLY A 149 0.83 21.43 -5.32
N LEU A 150 0.25 20.60 -6.20
CA LEU A 150 -0.67 21.05 -7.25
C LEU A 150 -2.12 21.18 -6.77
N HIS A 151 -2.59 20.25 -5.93
CA HIS A 151 -4.01 20.13 -5.57
C HIS A 151 -4.30 20.42 -4.09
N GLY A 152 -3.27 20.68 -3.28
CA GLY A 152 -3.40 20.93 -1.85
C GLY A 152 -3.61 19.66 -1.01
N GLU A 153 -3.80 19.86 0.29
CA GLU A 153 -3.94 18.77 1.28
C GLU A 153 -5.31 18.10 1.27
N ASP A 154 -6.34 18.78 0.78
CA ASP A 154 -7.70 18.23 0.73
C ASP A 154 -7.85 17.29 -0.46
N THR A 155 -7.71 15.99 -0.19
CA THR A 155 -7.85 14.92 -1.18
C THR A 155 -9.26 14.74 -1.75
N ASN A 156 -10.25 15.46 -1.19
CA ASN A 156 -11.63 15.48 -1.70
C ASN A 156 -11.91 16.72 -2.56
N SER A 157 -10.90 17.57 -2.79
CA SER A 157 -11.09 18.74 -3.65
C SER A 157 -11.27 18.32 -5.12
N PRO A 158 -11.93 19.16 -5.95
CA PRO A 158 -12.17 18.85 -7.35
C PRO A 158 -10.89 18.54 -8.16
N GLY A 159 -9.75 19.13 -7.79
CA GLY A 159 -8.47 18.85 -8.42
C GLY A 159 -8.01 17.39 -8.23
N TRP A 160 -8.19 16.86 -7.02
CA TRP A 160 -7.88 15.46 -6.73
C TRP A 160 -8.86 14.49 -7.39
N GLU A 161 -10.14 14.86 -7.53
CA GLU A 161 -11.13 14.05 -8.25
C GLU A 161 -10.82 13.96 -9.75
N GLN A 162 -10.51 15.10 -10.39
CA GLN A 162 -10.12 15.14 -11.80
C GLN A 162 -8.84 14.35 -12.06
N TRP A 163 -7.82 14.51 -11.20
CA TRP A 163 -6.59 13.74 -11.29
C TRP A 163 -6.87 12.23 -11.13
N ALA A 164 -7.71 11.85 -10.16
CA ALA A 164 -8.05 10.46 -9.90
C ALA A 164 -8.77 9.83 -11.09
N ALA A 165 -9.75 10.52 -11.68
CA ALA A 165 -10.44 10.04 -12.89
C ALA A 165 -9.44 9.84 -14.05
N LYS A 166 -8.57 10.82 -14.29
CA LYS A 166 -7.58 10.77 -15.37
C LYS A 166 -6.60 9.60 -15.21
N ILE A 167 -6.01 9.43 -14.03
CA ILE A 167 -5.01 8.37 -13.83
C ILE A 167 -5.63 6.97 -13.86
N ILE A 168 -6.90 6.84 -13.47
CA ILE A 168 -7.67 5.60 -13.61
C ILE A 168 -7.90 5.29 -15.08
N GLU A 169 -8.39 6.25 -15.86
CA GLU A 169 -8.63 6.07 -17.30
C GLU A 169 -7.35 5.71 -18.06
N GLU A 170 -6.25 6.44 -17.80
CA GLU A 170 -4.93 6.14 -18.39
C GLU A 170 -4.49 4.71 -18.08
N ASP A 171 -4.70 4.25 -16.85
CA ASP A 171 -4.31 2.92 -16.43
C ASP A 171 -5.21 1.82 -17.01
N GLU A 172 -6.54 2.03 -16.99
CA GLU A 172 -7.50 1.07 -17.57
C GLU A 172 -7.30 0.91 -19.08
N SER A 173 -6.95 1.99 -19.79
CA SER A 173 -6.61 1.93 -21.22
C SER A 173 -5.34 1.12 -21.50
N GLU A 174 -4.41 1.06 -20.54
CA GLU A 174 -3.16 0.31 -20.66
C GLU A 174 -3.36 -1.17 -20.31
N TYR A 175 -4.30 -1.51 -19.41
CA TYR A 175 -4.47 -2.85 -18.84
C TYR A 175 -5.86 -3.44 -19.13
N THR A 176 -6.24 -3.49 -20.40
CA THR A 176 -7.57 -3.94 -20.86
C THR A 176 -7.82 -5.44 -20.78
N ASP A 177 -6.78 -6.27 -20.95
CA ASP A 177 -6.95 -7.69 -21.27
C ASP A 177 -6.89 -8.62 -20.04
N GLY A 178 -7.06 -8.07 -18.83
CA GLY A 178 -7.06 -8.73 -17.52
C GLY A 178 -6.53 -10.17 -17.47
N SER A 179 -5.31 -10.37 -16.97
CA SER A 179 -4.80 -11.72 -16.75
C SER A 179 -5.68 -12.53 -15.79
N THR A 180 -5.85 -13.82 -16.09
CA THR A 180 -6.57 -14.78 -15.24
C THR A 180 -5.71 -15.32 -14.10
N SER A 181 -4.40 -15.05 -14.09
CA SER A 181 -3.48 -15.55 -13.06
C SER A 181 -3.39 -14.57 -11.90
N MET A 182 -4.20 -14.83 -10.86
CA MET A 182 -4.13 -14.09 -9.61
C MET A 182 -2.82 -14.42 -8.87
N PRO A 183 -2.14 -13.41 -8.28
CA PRO A 183 -0.96 -13.65 -7.45
C PRO A 183 -1.29 -14.54 -6.24
N PRO A 184 -0.33 -15.33 -5.74
CA PRO A 184 -0.50 -16.03 -4.47
C PRO A 184 -0.72 -15.04 -3.33
N PRO A 185 -1.34 -15.43 -2.20
CA PRO A 185 -1.49 -14.56 -1.03
C PRO A 185 -0.13 -14.08 -0.48
N PRO A 186 -0.08 -12.98 0.28
CA PRO A 186 1.13 -12.56 0.98
C PRO A 186 1.64 -13.66 1.94
N GLU A 187 2.93 -14.00 1.89
CA GLU A 187 3.53 -15.12 2.66
C GLU A 187 3.41 -14.97 4.19
N ASP A 188 3.34 -13.75 4.72
CA ASP A 188 3.20 -13.53 6.16
C ASP A 188 1.73 -13.55 6.65
N LEU A 189 0.80 -14.11 5.87
CA LEU A 189 -0.51 -14.54 6.37
C LEU A 189 -0.38 -15.94 7.00
N PRO A 190 -0.95 -16.19 8.19
CA PRO A 190 -1.10 -17.57 8.65
C PRO A 190 -1.94 -18.35 7.63
N ALA A 191 -1.51 -19.57 7.33
CA ALA A 191 -2.22 -20.52 6.47
C ALA A 191 -3.63 -20.81 6.99
#